data_AF-G7TKT3-F1
#
_entry.id   AF-G7TKT3-F1
#
_cell.length_a   1.000
_cell.length_b   1.000
_cell.length_c   1.000
_cell.angle_alpha   90.00
_cell.angle_beta   90.00
_cell.angle_gamma   90.00
#
_symmetry.space_group_name_H-M   'P 1'
#
loop_
_entity.id
_entity.type
_entity.pdbx_description
1 polymer ?
#
loop_
_entity_poly.entity_id
_entity_poly.type
_entity_poly.pdbx_seq_one_letter_code
_entity_poly.pdbx_strand_id
1 'polypeptide(L)'
;MTPSYPSLTFPNHYTLVTGLRPDHHGIVHNSMRDPTLGGCWLHTSEAVGDARWWGGEPLWVGVENTGQHAATWSWRGGETAITGVRPSQWRHYQKGMRLDTRVDAVRGWLKTDGTQRNRLVTLYFERDPESREYADAVHAVDAAIGRLLTGMQRDGTCARINIIVVSDHDMAEVAPGHAISVEDIAPPQIATAITDGQVIGLQPLPGQQAAAEASVPSAHAHCDRWRKAELPARRHDGRHPRIPPVVCRMHEGWDALFPNKLAKRAQEDTRRSHGFDPGLPSMRAVVLAQGPDLAQGKTLPGFDNVDVYARMTRLPGIPAAPNDGNPATLLPALRVPPAARPE
;
A
#
# COMPACT_ATOMS: atom_id res chain seq x y z
N MET A 1 0.40 7.66 10.84
CA MET A 1 1.05 6.34 10.63
C MET A 1 2.15 6.52 9.62
N THR A 2 3.32 5.93 9.84
CA THR A 2 4.43 5.94 8.89
C THR A 2 4.25 4.78 7.91
N PRO A 3 4.23 5.03 6.58
CA PRO A 3 4.17 3.94 5.62
C PRO A 3 5.50 3.19 5.56
N SER A 4 5.49 2.03 4.91
CA SER A 4 6.70 1.32 4.53
C SER A 4 7.34 1.93 3.29
N TYR A 5 8.66 1.76 3.16
CA TYR A 5 9.38 2.17 1.95
C TYR A 5 9.23 1.10 0.85
N PRO A 6 9.02 1.50 -0.43
CA PRO A 6 8.70 2.86 -0.85
C PRO A 6 7.24 3.22 -0.52
N SER A 7 6.94 4.50 -0.28
CA SER A 7 5.59 4.96 0.08
C SER A 7 4.66 5.00 -1.16
N LEU A 8 4.46 3.83 -1.76
CA LEU A 8 3.67 3.58 -2.96
C LEU A 8 2.46 2.71 -2.64
N THR A 9 1.48 2.77 -3.55
CA THR A 9 0.15 2.23 -3.33
C THR A 9 0.08 0.74 -3.07
N PHE A 10 0.58 -0.08 -4.00
CA PHE A 10 0.50 -1.54 -3.87
C PHE A 10 1.33 -2.09 -2.71
N PRO A 11 2.60 -1.67 -2.54
CA PRO A 11 3.39 -2.09 -1.39
C PRO A 11 2.66 -1.83 -0.06
N ASN A 12 2.17 -0.61 0.15
CA ASN A 12 1.60 -0.25 1.45
C ASN A 12 0.18 -0.77 1.70
N HIS A 13 -0.67 -0.87 0.67
CA HIS A 13 -1.96 -1.56 0.81
C HIS A 13 -1.77 -3.03 1.20
N TYR A 14 -0.73 -3.68 0.67
CA TYR A 14 -0.47 -5.08 0.98
C TYR A 14 0.22 -5.24 2.34
N THR A 15 1.11 -4.32 2.74
CA THR A 15 1.63 -4.25 4.12
C THR A 15 0.51 -4.16 5.14
N LEU A 16 -0.50 -3.31 4.94
CA LEU A 16 -1.60 -3.13 5.90
C LEU A 16 -2.37 -4.43 6.20
N VAL A 17 -2.42 -5.35 5.24
CA VAL A 17 -3.17 -6.62 5.36
C VAL A 17 -2.30 -7.83 5.57
N THR A 18 -0.96 -7.71 5.57
CA THR A 18 -0.03 -8.81 5.85
C THR A 18 0.83 -8.56 7.08
N GLY A 19 1.00 -7.30 7.47
CA GLY A 19 1.95 -6.87 8.49
C GLY A 19 3.40 -6.99 8.05
N LEU A 20 3.65 -7.30 6.77
CA LEU A 20 4.97 -7.49 6.20
C LEU A 20 5.42 -6.22 5.47
N ARG A 21 6.70 -5.89 5.61
CA ARG A 21 7.34 -4.87 4.78
C ARG A 21 7.40 -5.33 3.32
N PRO A 22 7.53 -4.38 2.37
CA PRO A 22 7.66 -4.71 0.95
C PRO A 22 8.73 -5.73 0.59
N ASP A 23 9.85 -5.68 1.29
CA ASP A 23 10.96 -6.62 1.14
C ASP A 23 10.61 -8.06 1.52
N HIS A 24 9.63 -8.27 2.41
CA HIS A 24 9.23 -9.61 2.87
C HIS A 24 8.02 -10.16 2.13
N HIS A 25 7.04 -9.32 1.78
CA HIS A 25 5.85 -9.79 1.03
C HIS A 25 6.02 -9.78 -0.50
N GLY A 26 7.13 -9.20 -0.99
CA GLY A 26 7.53 -9.29 -2.40
C GLY A 26 6.89 -8.29 -3.36
N ILE A 27 5.85 -7.56 -2.95
CA ILE A 27 5.32 -6.39 -3.67
C ILE A 27 6.20 -5.15 -3.38
N VAL A 28 7.35 -5.03 -4.05
CA VAL A 28 8.35 -3.99 -3.73
C VAL A 28 8.10 -2.64 -4.42
N HIS A 29 7.27 -2.60 -5.46
CA HIS A 29 6.96 -1.41 -6.24
C HIS A 29 5.64 -1.62 -7.02
N ASN A 30 4.99 -0.56 -7.49
CA ASN A 30 3.79 -0.65 -8.35
C ASN A 30 4.09 -1.26 -9.74
N SER A 31 5.35 -1.23 -10.14
CA SER A 31 5.91 -1.83 -11.36
C SER A 31 7.23 -2.49 -10.96
N MET A 32 7.39 -3.77 -11.21
CA MET A 32 8.58 -4.51 -10.78
C MET A 32 8.93 -5.61 -11.79
N ARG A 33 10.15 -6.11 -11.72
CA ARG A 33 10.61 -7.23 -12.53
C ARG A 33 11.09 -8.35 -11.63
N ASP A 34 10.77 -9.57 -12.02
CA ASP A 34 11.21 -10.80 -11.39
C ASP A 34 12.05 -11.60 -12.41
N PRO A 35 13.21 -12.15 -12.02
CA PRO A 35 14.04 -12.94 -12.92
C PRO A 35 13.32 -14.14 -13.55
N THR A 36 12.34 -14.72 -12.85
CA THR A 36 11.60 -15.91 -13.30
C THR A 36 10.24 -15.55 -13.89
N LEU A 37 9.53 -14.58 -13.31
CA LEU A 37 8.16 -14.25 -13.73
C LEU A 37 8.10 -13.17 -14.83
N GLY A 38 9.20 -12.45 -15.08
CA GLY A 38 9.23 -11.35 -16.04
C GLY A 38 8.78 -10.02 -15.43
N GLY A 39 8.16 -9.15 -16.23
CA GLY A 39 7.68 -7.84 -15.80
C GLY A 39 6.28 -7.90 -15.21
N CYS A 40 6.06 -7.15 -14.14
CA CYS A 40 4.76 -6.97 -13.50
C CYS A 40 4.47 -5.50 -13.33
N TRP A 41 3.32 -5.09 -13.85
CA TRP A 41 2.80 -3.75 -13.72
C TRP A 41 1.46 -3.88 -13.02
N LEU A 42 1.41 -3.58 -11.73
CA LEU A 42 0.28 -3.89 -10.86
C LEU A 42 -0.98 -3.07 -11.15
N HIS A 43 -1.02 -2.32 -12.25
CA HIS A 43 -2.23 -1.73 -12.82
C HIS A 43 -2.88 -2.61 -13.92
N THR A 44 -2.30 -3.77 -14.26
CA THR A 44 -2.89 -4.72 -15.20
C THR A 44 -3.56 -5.89 -14.46
N SER A 45 -4.72 -6.32 -14.94
CA SER A 45 -5.50 -7.42 -14.34
C SER A 45 -4.75 -8.76 -14.35
N GLU A 46 -3.93 -9.01 -15.38
CA GLU A 46 -3.09 -10.19 -15.49
C GLU A 46 -2.07 -10.28 -14.34
N ALA A 47 -1.36 -9.17 -14.09
CA ALA A 47 -0.35 -9.11 -13.04
C ALA A 47 -0.96 -9.21 -11.64
N VAL A 48 -2.11 -8.56 -11.40
CA VAL A 48 -2.80 -8.63 -10.11
C VAL A 48 -3.27 -10.04 -9.83
N GLY A 49 -3.82 -10.76 -10.82
CA GLY A 49 -4.37 -12.11 -10.66
C GLY A 49 -3.36 -13.24 -10.47
N ASP A 50 -2.07 -13.03 -10.70
CA ASP A 50 -1.03 -14.05 -10.56
C ASP A 50 -0.51 -14.13 -9.12
N ALA A 51 -0.92 -15.18 -8.41
CA ALA A 51 -0.58 -15.43 -7.01
C ALA A 51 0.93 -15.48 -6.72
N ARG A 52 1.78 -15.75 -7.72
CA ARG A 52 3.25 -15.83 -7.55
C ARG A 52 3.88 -14.48 -7.17
N TRP A 53 3.18 -13.37 -7.42
CA TRP A 53 3.63 -12.05 -6.99
C TRP A 53 3.42 -11.77 -5.49
N TRP A 54 2.45 -12.45 -4.87
CA TRP A 54 1.92 -12.10 -3.56
C TRP A 54 2.44 -13.07 -2.49
N GLY A 55 3.45 -12.63 -1.73
CA GLY A 55 3.99 -13.39 -0.59
C GLY A 55 3.28 -13.11 0.73
N GLY A 56 3.47 -14.00 1.71
CA GLY A 56 2.86 -13.85 3.03
C GLY A 56 1.36 -14.21 3.08
N GLU A 57 0.75 -13.98 4.24
CA GLU A 57 -0.66 -14.29 4.48
C GLU A 57 -1.48 -13.02 4.71
N PRO A 58 -2.32 -12.59 3.74
CA PRO A 58 -3.18 -11.44 3.94
C PRO A 58 -4.36 -11.78 4.87
N LEU A 59 -4.91 -10.77 5.54
CA LEU A 59 -5.97 -10.91 6.55
C LEU A 59 -7.14 -11.80 6.11
N TRP A 60 -7.60 -11.68 4.87
CA TRP A 60 -8.70 -12.50 4.37
C TRP A 60 -8.35 -13.98 4.30
N VAL A 61 -7.10 -14.35 3.97
CA VAL A 61 -6.67 -15.75 3.99
C VAL A 61 -6.71 -16.30 5.41
N GLY A 62 -6.18 -15.55 6.39
CA GLY A 62 -6.24 -15.95 7.80
C GLY A 62 -7.67 -16.11 8.32
N VAL A 63 -8.59 -15.23 7.90
CA VAL A 63 -10.03 -15.35 8.23
C VAL A 63 -10.62 -16.64 7.64
N GLU A 64 -10.45 -16.87 6.34
CA GLU A 64 -11.00 -18.04 5.63
C GLU A 64 -10.44 -19.37 6.18
N ASN A 65 -9.15 -19.40 6.54
CA ASN A 65 -8.50 -20.57 7.14
C ASN A 65 -9.09 -20.97 8.51
N THR A 66 -9.79 -20.06 9.20
CA THR A 66 -10.51 -20.37 10.45
C THR A 66 -11.95 -20.82 10.24
N GLY A 67 -12.39 -20.99 8.98
CA GLY A 67 -13.79 -21.27 8.64
C GLY A 67 -14.72 -20.05 8.77
N GLN A 68 -14.15 -18.85 8.85
CA GLN A 68 -14.88 -17.58 8.88
C GLN A 68 -14.87 -16.93 7.49
N HIS A 69 -15.78 -16.00 7.21
CA HIS A 69 -15.91 -15.40 5.88
C HIS A 69 -15.30 -14.00 5.79
N ALA A 70 -14.60 -13.71 4.70
CA ALA A 70 -14.11 -12.39 4.34
C ALA A 70 -14.79 -11.87 3.07
N ALA A 71 -15.01 -10.55 3.02
CA ALA A 71 -15.47 -9.86 1.83
C ALA A 71 -14.53 -8.72 1.43
N THR A 72 -14.13 -8.63 0.16
CA THR A 72 -13.21 -7.57 -0.30
C THR A 72 -13.75 -6.83 -1.50
N TRP A 73 -13.89 -5.51 -1.38
CA TRP A 73 -14.14 -4.63 -2.51
C TRP A 73 -12.85 -3.93 -2.94
N SER A 74 -12.24 -4.42 -4.02
CA SER A 74 -11.09 -3.79 -4.70
C SER A 74 -9.84 -3.56 -3.83
N TRP A 75 -9.65 -4.33 -2.75
CA TRP A 75 -8.37 -4.31 -2.03
C TRP A 75 -7.28 -5.01 -2.84
N ARG A 76 -6.05 -4.49 -2.80
CA ARG A 76 -4.93 -5.03 -3.59
C ARG A 76 -4.60 -6.46 -3.14
N GLY A 77 -4.66 -7.42 -4.07
CA GLY A 77 -4.50 -8.85 -3.81
C GLY A 77 -5.81 -9.59 -3.46
N GLY A 78 -6.92 -8.88 -3.19
CA GLY A 78 -8.19 -9.50 -2.80
C GLY A 78 -8.91 -10.28 -3.90
N GLU A 79 -8.52 -10.09 -5.17
CA GLU A 79 -9.05 -10.85 -6.33
C GLU A 79 -8.21 -12.09 -6.67
N THR A 80 -7.14 -12.35 -5.91
CA THR A 80 -6.13 -13.36 -6.22
C THR A 80 -6.18 -14.51 -5.22
N ALA A 81 -6.01 -15.75 -5.71
CA ALA A 81 -5.92 -16.93 -4.87
C ALA A 81 -4.55 -17.03 -4.19
N ILE A 82 -4.31 -16.20 -3.20
CA ILE A 82 -3.05 -16.16 -2.45
C ILE A 82 -3.02 -17.39 -1.55
N THR A 83 -1.94 -18.16 -1.63
CA THR A 83 -1.82 -19.49 -1.00
C THR A 83 -3.02 -20.41 -1.29
N GLY A 84 -3.63 -20.28 -2.48
CA GLY A 84 -4.79 -21.06 -2.90
C GLY A 84 -6.14 -20.59 -2.34
N VAL A 85 -6.17 -19.51 -1.55
CA VAL A 85 -7.37 -19.03 -0.85
C VAL A 85 -7.79 -17.66 -1.36
N ARG A 86 -9.10 -17.45 -1.52
CA ARG A 86 -9.73 -16.16 -1.86
C ARG A 86 -10.74 -15.78 -0.78
N PRO A 87 -11.07 -14.49 -0.62
CA PRO A 87 -12.22 -14.09 0.17
C PRO A 87 -13.49 -14.77 -0.34
N SER A 88 -14.39 -15.15 0.56
CA SER A 88 -15.71 -15.73 0.25
C SER A 88 -16.54 -14.84 -0.68
N GLN A 89 -16.38 -13.52 -0.55
CA GLN A 89 -17.00 -12.55 -1.44
C GLN A 89 -15.96 -11.54 -1.91
N TRP A 90 -15.86 -11.31 -3.22
CA TRP A 90 -14.91 -10.34 -3.74
C TRP A 90 -15.41 -9.69 -5.02
N ARG A 91 -14.82 -8.53 -5.35
CA ARG A 91 -15.12 -7.76 -6.55
C ARG A 91 -13.84 -7.24 -7.18
N HIS A 92 -13.76 -7.40 -8.49
CA HIS A 92 -12.70 -6.81 -9.29
C HIS A 92 -12.67 -5.30 -9.14
N TYR A 93 -11.47 -4.74 -9.27
CA TYR A 93 -11.33 -3.31 -9.43
C TYR A 93 -11.98 -2.84 -10.75
N GLN A 94 -12.83 -1.83 -10.68
CA GLN A 94 -13.49 -1.22 -11.83
C GLN A 94 -13.34 0.30 -11.78
N LYS A 95 -12.51 0.83 -12.68
CA LYS A 95 -12.29 2.27 -12.82
C LYS A 95 -13.62 2.98 -13.14
N GLY A 96 -13.87 4.11 -12.49
CA GLY A 96 -15.09 4.90 -12.67
C GLY A 96 -16.34 4.34 -11.98
N MET A 97 -16.25 3.20 -11.28
CA MET A 97 -17.38 2.70 -10.46
C MET A 97 -17.74 3.71 -9.38
N ARG A 98 -19.00 4.15 -9.36
CA ARG A 98 -19.53 5.14 -8.41
C ARG A 98 -19.34 4.68 -6.98
N LEU A 99 -18.91 5.60 -6.10
CA LEU A 99 -18.59 5.28 -4.71
C LEU A 99 -19.81 4.76 -3.93
N ASP A 100 -21.00 5.28 -4.23
CA ASP A 100 -22.23 4.83 -3.57
C ASP A 100 -22.59 3.39 -3.90
N THR A 101 -22.37 2.93 -5.13
CA THR A 101 -22.53 1.52 -5.50
C THR A 101 -21.62 0.62 -4.67
N ARG A 102 -20.36 1.04 -4.46
CA ARG A 102 -19.40 0.28 -3.63
C ARG A 102 -19.86 0.24 -2.16
N VAL A 103 -20.26 1.39 -1.63
CA VAL A 103 -20.75 1.55 -0.24
C VAL A 103 -22.00 0.71 0.01
N ASP A 104 -22.97 0.71 -0.91
CA ASP A 104 -24.21 -0.05 -0.74
C ASP A 104 -23.97 -1.55 -0.74
N ALA A 105 -23.07 -2.05 -1.61
CA ALA A 105 -22.68 -3.45 -1.61
C ALA A 105 -21.96 -3.86 -0.32
N VAL A 106 -21.01 -3.05 0.14
CA VAL A 106 -20.30 -3.28 1.41
C VAL A 106 -21.27 -3.25 2.59
N ARG A 107 -22.19 -2.30 2.63
CA ARG A 107 -23.27 -2.27 3.63
C ARG A 107 -24.08 -3.56 3.60
N GLY A 108 -24.42 -4.07 2.41
CA GLY A 108 -25.08 -5.37 2.24
C GLY A 108 -24.29 -6.51 2.89
N TRP A 109 -22.97 -6.55 2.69
CA TRP A 109 -22.09 -7.55 3.31
C TRP A 109 -21.99 -7.43 4.83
N LEU A 110 -22.07 -6.22 5.39
CA LEU A 110 -22.03 -5.98 6.83
C LEU A 110 -23.34 -6.38 7.54
N LYS A 111 -24.44 -6.49 6.78
CA LYS A 111 -25.75 -6.93 7.28
C LYS A 111 -25.89 -8.45 7.38
N THR A 112 -25.00 -9.22 6.75
CA THR A 112 -25.16 -10.69 6.75
C THR A 112 -24.98 -11.25 8.16
N ASP A 113 -25.84 -12.21 8.52
CA ASP A 113 -25.88 -12.84 9.84
C ASP A 113 -25.80 -14.38 9.70
N GLY A 114 -25.69 -15.08 10.83
CA GLY A 114 -25.58 -16.54 10.86
C GLY A 114 -24.27 -17.05 10.26
N THR A 115 -24.34 -18.20 9.57
CA THR A 115 -23.17 -18.86 8.98
C THR A 115 -22.58 -18.09 7.81
N GLN A 116 -23.32 -17.17 7.17
CA GLN A 116 -22.84 -16.37 6.04
C GLN A 116 -22.28 -15.00 6.47
N ARG A 117 -22.09 -14.78 7.78
CA ARG A 117 -21.63 -13.50 8.31
C ARG A 117 -20.15 -13.27 7.98
N ASN A 118 -19.87 -12.13 7.33
CA ASN A 118 -18.50 -11.69 7.11
C ASN A 118 -17.87 -11.20 8.42
N ARG A 119 -16.65 -11.64 8.69
CA ARG A 119 -15.82 -11.28 9.86
C ARG A 119 -14.77 -10.23 9.52
N LEU A 120 -14.42 -10.13 8.24
CA LEU A 120 -13.61 -9.07 7.67
C LEU A 120 -14.30 -8.53 6.43
N VAL A 121 -14.39 -7.21 6.32
CA VAL A 121 -14.83 -6.54 5.10
C VAL A 121 -13.85 -5.42 4.77
N THR A 122 -13.34 -5.39 3.54
CA THR A 122 -12.45 -4.32 3.07
C THR A 122 -13.13 -3.51 1.96
N LEU A 123 -12.94 -2.20 1.97
CA LEU A 123 -13.42 -1.27 0.95
C LEU A 123 -12.31 -0.31 0.57
N TYR A 124 -12.05 -0.19 -0.72
CA TYR A 124 -11.08 0.74 -1.28
C TYR A 124 -11.73 1.90 -2.03
N PHE A 125 -11.28 3.11 -1.71
CA PHE A 125 -11.65 4.36 -2.37
C PHE A 125 -10.47 4.89 -3.17
N GLU A 126 -10.77 5.46 -4.33
CA GLU A 126 -9.76 6.09 -5.19
C GLU A 126 -9.87 7.59 -5.08
N ARG A 127 -8.72 8.25 -5.23
CA ARG A 127 -8.61 9.70 -5.33
C ARG A 127 -7.86 10.03 -6.62
N ASP A 128 -8.40 10.92 -7.42
CA ASP A 128 -7.65 11.55 -8.51
C ASP A 128 -6.76 12.66 -7.89
N PRO A 129 -5.43 12.62 -8.04
CA PRO A 129 -4.53 13.50 -7.30
C PRO A 129 -4.36 14.92 -7.88
N GLU A 130 -5.09 15.32 -8.93
CA GLU A 130 -4.93 16.64 -9.56
C GLU A 130 -5.60 17.78 -8.75
N SER A 131 -4.97 18.95 -8.73
CA SER A 131 -5.04 19.92 -7.62
C SER A 131 -6.40 20.61 -7.39
N ARG A 132 -7.27 20.69 -8.40
CA ARG A 132 -8.67 21.13 -8.23
C ARG A 132 -9.61 19.99 -7.81
N GLU A 133 -9.29 18.76 -8.21
CA GLU A 133 -10.07 17.56 -7.92
C GLU A 133 -9.77 17.01 -6.53
N TYR A 134 -8.65 17.39 -5.91
CA TYR A 134 -8.25 16.88 -4.60
C TYR A 134 -9.27 17.16 -3.49
N ALA A 135 -9.71 18.42 -3.35
CA ALA A 135 -10.68 18.79 -2.32
C ALA A 135 -12.03 18.09 -2.55
N ASP A 136 -12.50 18.08 -3.80
CA ASP A 136 -13.74 17.41 -4.20
C ASP A 136 -13.68 15.91 -3.97
N ALA A 137 -12.54 15.27 -4.24
CA ALA A 137 -12.33 13.85 -3.99
C ALA A 137 -12.34 13.54 -2.48
N VAL A 138 -11.73 14.40 -1.65
CA VAL A 138 -11.82 14.27 -0.18
C VAL A 138 -13.27 14.39 0.28
N HIS A 139 -14.03 15.37 -0.20
CA HIS A 139 -15.45 15.52 0.10
C HIS A 139 -16.28 14.32 -0.38
N ALA A 140 -15.97 13.75 -1.54
CA ALA A 140 -16.66 12.58 -2.06
C ALA A 140 -16.41 11.33 -1.20
N VAL A 141 -15.18 11.11 -0.74
CA VAL A 141 -14.83 10.00 0.18
C VAL A 141 -15.48 10.21 1.54
N ASP A 142 -15.44 11.43 2.10
CA ASP A 142 -16.11 11.77 3.35
C ASP A 142 -17.62 11.50 3.27
N ALA A 143 -18.27 11.96 2.20
CA ALA A 143 -19.70 11.70 1.96
C ALA A 143 -19.99 10.19 1.81
N ALA A 144 -19.11 9.42 1.17
CA ALA A 144 -19.25 7.97 1.03
C ALA A 144 -19.13 7.25 2.39
N ILE A 145 -18.18 7.65 3.24
CA ILE A 145 -18.03 7.15 4.61
C ILE A 145 -19.26 7.53 5.45
N GLY A 146 -19.72 8.79 5.36
CA GLY A 146 -20.94 9.26 6.04
C GLY A 146 -22.19 8.48 5.64
N ARG A 147 -22.34 8.15 4.34
CA ARG A 147 -23.41 7.27 3.84
C ARG A 147 -23.31 5.88 4.45
N LEU A 148 -22.12 5.29 4.49
CA LEU A 148 -21.90 3.96 5.10
C LEU A 148 -22.31 3.96 6.57
N LEU A 149 -21.81 4.92 7.35
CA LEU A 149 -22.12 5.06 8.79
C LEU A 149 -23.62 5.28 9.03
N THR A 150 -24.25 6.15 8.26
CA THR A 150 -25.71 6.39 8.33
C THR A 150 -26.49 5.12 8.00
N GLY A 151 -26.07 4.38 6.97
CA GLY A 151 -26.67 3.11 6.59
C GLY A 151 -26.53 2.05 7.69
N MET A 152 -25.35 1.93 8.29
CA MET A 152 -25.08 1.03 9.41
C MET A 152 -25.91 1.37 10.65
N GLN A 153 -26.11 2.66 10.93
CA GLN A 153 -26.98 3.10 12.03
C GLN A 153 -28.42 2.67 11.80
N ARG A 154 -28.93 2.84 10.57
CA ARG A 154 -30.29 2.40 10.19
C ARG A 154 -30.46 0.88 10.26
N ASP A 155 -29.43 0.12 9.92
CA ASP A 155 -29.47 -1.35 9.99
C ASP A 155 -29.19 -1.92 11.39
N GLY A 156 -28.85 -1.07 12.36
CA GLY A 156 -28.47 -1.51 13.71
C GLY A 156 -27.13 -2.23 13.77
N THR A 157 -26.26 -2.08 12.76
CA THR A 157 -24.98 -2.82 12.68
C THR A 157 -23.81 -2.08 13.33
N CYS A 158 -23.94 -0.79 13.64
CA CYS A 158 -22.90 0.00 14.33
C CYS A 158 -22.46 -0.60 15.68
N ALA A 159 -23.40 -1.20 16.43
CA ALA A 159 -23.12 -1.73 17.77
C ALA A 159 -22.21 -2.97 17.77
N ARG A 160 -22.00 -3.62 16.61
CA ARG A 160 -21.29 -4.90 16.48
C ARG A 160 -20.13 -4.90 15.49
N ILE A 161 -19.77 -3.73 14.94
CA ILE A 161 -18.75 -3.60 13.89
C ILE A 161 -17.70 -2.58 14.32
N ASN A 162 -16.43 -2.96 14.19
CA ASN A 162 -15.31 -2.02 14.25
C ASN A 162 -15.00 -1.54 12.84
N ILE A 163 -14.89 -0.22 12.67
CA ILE A 163 -14.49 0.43 11.43
C ILE A 163 -13.10 1.02 11.65
N ILE A 164 -12.20 0.75 10.70
CA ILE A 164 -10.85 1.28 10.68
C ILE A 164 -10.65 1.89 9.29
N VAL A 165 -10.47 3.21 9.26
CA VAL A 165 -10.14 3.98 8.07
C VAL A 165 -8.64 4.16 8.06
N VAL A 166 -8.00 3.77 6.96
CA VAL A 166 -6.55 3.85 6.75
C VAL A 166 -6.25 4.50 5.41
N SER A 167 -5.08 5.11 5.29
CA SER A 167 -4.45 5.32 3.98
C SER A 167 -3.13 4.54 3.89
N ASP A 168 -2.69 4.30 2.67
CA ASP A 168 -1.44 3.62 2.32
C ASP A 168 -0.24 4.55 2.43
N HIS A 169 -0.38 5.79 1.98
CA HIS A 169 0.57 6.89 2.09
C HIS A 169 -0.18 8.22 1.91
N ASP A 170 0.54 9.34 1.91
CA ASP A 170 0.04 10.61 1.39
C ASP A 170 0.93 11.09 0.22
N MET A 171 0.89 12.37 -0.15
CA MET A 171 1.52 12.91 -1.36
C MET A 171 2.20 14.25 -1.09
N ALA A 172 3.26 14.53 -1.85
CA ALA A 172 3.93 15.82 -1.89
C ALA A 172 3.73 16.49 -3.26
N GLU A 173 3.81 17.81 -3.30
CA GLU A 173 3.73 18.58 -4.53
C GLU A 173 5.06 18.49 -5.31
N VAL A 174 4.95 18.35 -6.62
CA VAL A 174 6.06 18.36 -7.57
C VAL A 174 5.82 19.55 -8.49
N ALA A 175 6.66 20.57 -8.33
CA ALA A 175 6.53 21.84 -9.04
C ALA A 175 6.75 21.65 -10.56
N PRO A 176 6.27 22.60 -11.38
CA PRO A 176 6.60 22.62 -12.79
C PRO A 176 8.12 22.66 -13.00
N GLY A 177 8.63 21.89 -13.96
CA GLY A 177 10.08 21.74 -14.20
C GLY A 177 10.82 20.83 -13.22
N HIS A 178 10.20 20.34 -12.14
CA HIS A 178 10.85 19.41 -11.20
C HIS A 178 10.74 17.94 -11.66
N ALA A 179 11.18 17.69 -12.88
CA ALA A 179 11.27 16.35 -13.44
C ALA A 179 12.48 16.22 -14.35
N ILE A 180 13.24 15.14 -14.16
CA ILE A 180 14.40 14.79 -14.98
C ILE A 180 14.15 13.51 -15.76
N SER A 181 15.02 13.19 -16.73
CA SER A 181 14.98 11.89 -17.38
C SER A 181 15.60 10.82 -16.47
N VAL A 182 15.05 9.61 -16.48
CA VAL A 182 15.72 8.45 -15.86
C VAL A 182 17.08 8.15 -16.51
N GLU A 183 17.30 8.58 -17.76
CA GLU A 183 18.58 8.44 -18.46
C GLU A 183 19.64 9.43 -17.96
N ASP A 184 19.23 10.53 -17.29
CA ASP A 184 20.15 11.47 -16.64
C ASP A 184 20.76 10.87 -15.37
N ILE A 185 20.05 9.91 -14.75
CA ILE A 185 20.48 9.22 -13.53
C ILE A 185 21.51 8.13 -13.84
N ALA A 186 21.29 7.38 -14.93
CA ALA A 186 22.20 6.37 -15.43
C ALA A 186 22.12 6.27 -16.96
N PRO A 187 23.25 6.39 -17.66
CA PRO A 187 23.27 6.27 -19.11
C PRO A 187 22.71 4.91 -19.58
N PRO A 188 21.91 4.87 -20.66
CA PRO A 188 21.29 3.64 -21.14
C PRO A 188 22.29 2.59 -21.63
N GLN A 189 23.55 2.96 -21.86
CA GLN A 189 24.65 2.05 -22.21
C GLN A 189 25.16 1.23 -21.03
N ILE A 190 24.79 1.58 -19.79
CA ILE A 190 25.25 0.93 -18.56
C ILE A 190 24.09 0.18 -17.87
N ALA A 191 22.94 0.83 -17.75
CA ALA A 191 21.78 0.26 -17.08
C ALA A 191 20.47 0.76 -17.71
N THR A 192 19.42 -0.04 -17.58
CA THR A 192 18.06 0.33 -17.97
C THR A 192 17.22 0.61 -16.74
N ALA A 193 16.54 1.75 -16.71
CA ALA A 193 15.52 2.01 -15.70
C ALA A 193 14.32 1.08 -15.92
N ILE A 194 13.92 0.36 -14.87
CA ILE A 194 12.75 -0.51 -14.87
C ILE A 194 11.51 0.17 -14.27
N THR A 195 11.71 1.26 -13.53
CA THR A 195 10.66 2.07 -12.92
C THR A 195 10.95 3.54 -13.14
N ASP A 196 9.89 4.35 -13.04
CA ASP A 196 9.93 5.81 -13.06
C ASP A 196 9.17 6.40 -11.87
N GLY A 197 9.21 7.72 -11.72
CA GLY A 197 8.62 8.46 -10.61
C GLY A 197 9.65 8.77 -9.54
N GLN A 198 9.39 8.32 -8.31
CA GLN A 198 10.10 8.75 -7.09
C GLN A 198 11.15 7.74 -6.68
N VAL A 199 11.00 6.49 -7.15
CA VAL A 199 11.91 5.39 -6.88
C VAL A 199 12.25 4.71 -8.18
N ILE A 200 13.52 4.85 -8.58
CA ILE A 200 14.06 4.36 -9.84
C ILE A 200 14.88 3.12 -9.57
N GLY A 201 14.40 2.00 -10.05
CA GLY A 201 15.13 0.75 -10.12
C GLY A 201 15.96 0.74 -11.40
N LEU A 202 17.27 0.58 -11.28
CA LEU A 202 18.18 0.47 -12.40
C LEU A 202 18.69 -0.98 -12.51
N GLN A 203 18.42 -1.59 -13.66
CA GLN A 203 18.89 -2.92 -13.99
C GLN A 203 20.14 -2.79 -14.89
N PRO A 204 21.33 -3.21 -14.43
CA PRO A 204 22.52 -3.20 -15.27
C PRO A 204 22.35 -4.05 -16.52
N LEU A 205 22.92 -3.60 -17.63
CA LEU A 205 23.01 -4.41 -18.86
C LEU A 205 23.94 -5.62 -18.64
N PRO A 206 23.82 -6.68 -19.48
CA PRO A 206 24.73 -7.82 -19.42
C PRO A 206 26.21 -7.39 -19.46
N GLY A 207 26.98 -7.81 -18.46
CA GLY A 207 28.40 -7.44 -18.32
C GLY A 207 28.67 -6.06 -17.70
N GLN A 208 27.65 -5.22 -17.46
CA GLN A 208 27.79 -3.84 -16.98
C GLN A 208 27.54 -3.67 -15.48
N GLN A 209 27.40 -4.75 -14.71
CA GLN A 209 27.06 -4.65 -13.28
C GLN A 209 28.07 -3.81 -12.48
N ALA A 210 29.37 -4.08 -12.65
CA ALA A 210 30.41 -3.31 -11.98
C ALA A 210 30.39 -1.83 -12.37
N ALA A 211 30.14 -1.51 -13.65
CA ALA A 211 30.06 -0.13 -14.13
C ALA A 211 28.82 0.59 -13.56
N ALA A 212 27.67 -0.07 -13.53
CA ALA A 212 26.44 0.46 -12.96
C ALA A 212 26.62 0.75 -11.45
N GLU A 213 27.15 -0.20 -10.70
CA GLU A 213 27.40 -0.06 -9.26
C GLU A 213 28.50 0.96 -8.95
N ALA A 214 29.49 1.13 -9.82
CA ALA A 214 30.52 2.17 -9.69
C ALA A 214 29.98 3.58 -10.00
N SER A 215 28.88 3.70 -10.73
CA SER A 215 28.26 5.00 -11.02
C SER A 215 27.51 5.60 -9.82
N VAL A 216 27.17 4.78 -8.81
CA VAL A 216 26.35 5.15 -7.63
C VAL A 216 26.93 6.29 -6.78
N PRO A 217 28.23 6.30 -6.41
CA PRO A 217 28.78 7.26 -5.45
C PRO A 217 28.78 8.71 -5.94
N SER A 218 28.56 8.96 -7.24
CA SER A 218 28.47 10.33 -7.74
C SER A 218 27.26 11.02 -7.12
N ALA A 219 27.44 12.15 -6.46
CA ALA A 219 26.32 12.95 -6.00
C ALA A 219 25.42 13.30 -7.19
N HIS A 220 24.11 13.16 -7.02
CA HIS A 220 23.13 13.59 -8.02
C HIS A 220 22.25 14.68 -7.40
N ALA A 221 22.00 15.77 -8.14
CA ALA A 221 21.42 16.99 -7.59
C ALA A 221 20.00 16.81 -7.01
N HIS A 222 19.27 15.79 -7.49
CA HIS A 222 17.83 15.60 -7.20
C HIS A 222 17.50 14.21 -6.67
N CYS A 223 18.49 13.35 -6.45
CA CYS A 223 18.24 12.01 -5.96
C CYS A 223 19.41 11.46 -5.18
N ASP A 224 19.09 10.59 -4.24
CA ASP A 224 20.05 9.76 -3.55
C ASP A 224 20.08 8.39 -4.23
N ARG A 225 21.27 7.81 -4.35
CA ARG A 225 21.49 6.56 -5.10
C ARG A 225 22.25 5.57 -4.22
N TRP A 226 21.86 4.31 -4.30
CA TRP A 226 22.51 3.23 -3.55
C TRP A 226 22.67 1.99 -4.42
N ARG A 227 23.74 1.25 -4.15
CA ARG A 227 23.73 -0.18 -4.43
C ARG A 227 22.73 -0.83 -3.50
N LYS A 228 22.07 -1.88 -3.95
CA LYS A 228 21.10 -2.62 -3.14
C LYS A 228 21.62 -3.01 -1.76
N ALA A 229 22.87 -3.47 -1.68
CA ALA A 229 23.52 -3.88 -0.43
C ALA A 229 23.84 -2.71 0.53
N GLU A 230 23.81 -1.47 0.03
CA GLU A 230 24.15 -0.25 0.76
C GLU A 230 22.90 0.57 1.12
N LEU A 231 21.70 0.01 0.87
CA LEU A 231 20.44 0.65 1.24
C LEU A 231 20.37 0.86 2.76
N PRO A 232 19.89 2.03 3.25
CA PRO A 232 19.86 2.31 4.68
C PRO A 232 18.98 1.31 5.43
N ALA A 233 19.55 0.63 6.43
CA ALA A 233 18.86 -0.42 7.20
C ALA A 233 17.49 0.00 7.78
N ARG A 234 17.31 1.28 8.12
CA ARG A 234 16.03 1.85 8.59
C ARG A 234 14.86 1.69 7.62
N ARG A 235 15.12 1.42 6.34
CA ARG A 235 14.09 1.24 5.31
C ARG A 235 13.52 -0.17 5.31
N HIS A 236 14.17 -1.11 5.98
CA HIS A 236 13.78 -2.52 5.98
C HIS A 236 13.61 -3.07 4.54
N ASP A 237 14.51 -2.68 3.64
CA ASP A 237 14.56 -3.09 2.24
C ASP A 237 15.95 -3.59 1.84
N GLY A 238 16.05 -4.11 0.61
CA GLY A 238 17.33 -4.45 -0.02
C GLY A 238 17.68 -5.93 -0.06
N ARG A 239 16.79 -6.84 0.36
CA ARG A 239 17.04 -8.30 0.32
C ARG A 239 16.21 -8.99 -0.75
N HIS A 240 15.01 -8.51 -1.03
CA HIS A 240 14.10 -9.17 -1.97
C HIS A 240 14.68 -9.20 -3.40
N PRO A 241 14.63 -10.33 -4.14
CA PRO A 241 15.21 -10.45 -5.49
C PRO A 241 14.63 -9.48 -6.52
N ARG A 242 13.40 -9.00 -6.31
CA ARG A 242 12.73 -8.01 -7.18
C ARG A 242 13.25 -6.57 -7.01
N ILE A 243 14.05 -6.31 -5.97
CA ILE A 243 14.74 -5.02 -5.81
C ILE A 243 15.97 -5.04 -6.72
N PRO A 244 16.10 -4.08 -7.66
CA PRO A 244 17.21 -4.04 -8.61
C PRO A 244 18.56 -3.79 -7.94
N PRO A 245 19.68 -4.09 -8.62
CA PRO A 245 21.03 -3.89 -8.08
C PRO A 245 21.35 -2.44 -7.71
N VAL A 246 20.77 -1.47 -8.41
CA VAL A 246 20.91 -0.04 -8.09
C VAL A 246 19.52 0.58 -7.93
N VAL A 247 19.35 1.33 -6.84
CA VAL A 247 18.11 2.01 -6.52
C VAL A 247 18.40 3.50 -6.32
N CYS A 248 17.61 4.34 -6.98
CA CYS A 248 17.66 5.78 -6.81
C CYS A 248 16.33 6.24 -6.22
N ARG A 249 16.40 7.13 -5.24
CA ARG A 249 15.22 7.77 -4.64
C ARG A 249 15.31 9.25 -4.88
N MET A 250 14.28 9.81 -5.53
CA MET A 250 14.18 11.23 -5.74
C MET A 250 14.03 11.96 -4.40
N HIS A 251 14.63 13.15 -4.31
CA HIS A 251 14.35 14.08 -3.23
C HIS A 251 12.88 14.52 -3.31
N GLU A 252 12.31 14.92 -2.17
CA GLU A 252 10.91 15.36 -2.12
C GLU A 252 10.64 16.48 -3.13
N GLY A 253 9.54 16.34 -3.89
CA GLY A 253 9.15 17.32 -4.90
C GLY A 253 9.89 17.20 -6.23
N TRP A 254 10.58 16.09 -6.49
CA TRP A 254 11.19 15.75 -7.79
C TRP A 254 10.73 14.39 -8.32
N ASP A 255 10.58 14.28 -9.63
CA ASP A 255 10.35 13.01 -10.33
C ASP A 255 11.49 12.71 -11.31
N ALA A 256 11.73 11.43 -11.59
CA ALA A 256 12.46 11.01 -12.78
C ALA A 256 11.56 10.17 -13.67
N LEU A 257 11.40 10.58 -14.92
CA LEU A 257 10.44 9.99 -15.87
C LEU A 257 11.17 9.37 -17.06
N PHE A 258 10.55 8.37 -17.68
CA PHE A 258 11.00 7.92 -18.99
C PHE A 258 10.91 9.06 -20.02
N PRO A 259 11.84 9.17 -20.99
CA PRO A 259 11.89 10.30 -21.93
C PRO A 259 10.56 10.61 -22.62
N ASN A 260 9.82 9.57 -23.02
CA ASN A 260 8.51 9.70 -23.67
C ASN A 260 7.42 10.25 -22.75
N LYS A 261 7.47 9.96 -21.44
CA LYS A 261 6.56 10.52 -20.43
C LYS A 261 6.96 11.93 -20.06
N LEU A 262 8.27 12.18 -19.92
CA LEU A 262 8.80 13.51 -19.64
C LEU A 262 8.41 14.51 -20.75
N ALA A 263 8.52 14.10 -22.02
CA ALA A 263 8.11 14.93 -23.16
C ALA A 263 6.61 15.28 -23.19
N LYS A 264 5.77 14.47 -22.54
CA LYS A 264 4.31 14.70 -22.40
C LYS A 264 3.95 15.46 -21.13
N ARG A 265 4.91 15.73 -20.25
CA ARG A 265 4.66 16.44 -19.00
C ARG A 265 4.35 17.90 -19.31
N ALA A 266 3.15 18.35 -18.94
CA ALA A 266 2.79 19.75 -19.04
C ALA A 266 3.77 20.60 -18.22
N GLN A 267 4.34 21.63 -18.84
CA GLN A 267 5.41 22.42 -18.23
C GLN A 267 4.92 23.45 -17.21
N GLU A 268 3.61 23.61 -17.05
CA GLU A 268 3.00 24.60 -16.18
C GLU A 268 2.21 23.98 -15.01
N ASP A 269 1.97 22.66 -15.05
CA ASP A 269 1.13 21.99 -14.05
C ASP A 269 1.93 21.53 -12.83
N THR A 270 1.48 21.97 -11.65
CA THR A 270 1.91 21.39 -10.38
C THR A 270 1.20 20.06 -10.18
N ARG A 271 1.97 18.99 -10.01
CA ARG A 271 1.44 17.64 -9.77
C ARG A 271 1.59 17.25 -8.31
N ARG A 272 0.80 16.28 -7.85
CA ARG A 272 1.06 15.58 -6.60
C ARG A 272 1.63 14.20 -6.85
N SER A 273 2.63 13.81 -6.06
CA SER A 273 3.30 12.54 -6.19
C SER A 273 3.65 11.90 -4.85
N HIS A 274 4.01 10.63 -4.86
CA HIS A 274 4.27 9.84 -3.66
C HIS A 274 5.30 8.74 -3.95
N GLY A 275 5.94 8.22 -2.91
CA GLY A 275 7.03 7.24 -3.02
C GLY A 275 8.35 7.74 -2.44
N PHE A 276 8.35 8.97 -1.90
CA PHE A 276 9.48 9.60 -1.22
C PHE A 276 9.81 8.91 0.11
N ASP A 277 10.72 9.50 0.91
CA ASP A 277 11.09 8.96 2.22
C ASP A 277 9.87 8.91 3.17
N PRO A 278 9.50 7.73 3.72
CA PRO A 278 8.41 7.59 4.69
C PRO A 278 8.57 8.45 5.94
N GLY A 279 9.80 8.85 6.27
CA GLY A 279 10.08 9.76 7.39
C GLY A 279 9.56 11.20 7.17
N LEU A 280 9.22 11.57 5.93
CA LEU A 280 8.71 12.90 5.61
C LEU A 280 7.28 13.09 6.13
N PRO A 281 6.95 14.25 6.71
CA PRO A 281 5.58 14.56 7.13
C PRO A 281 4.54 14.42 6.02
N SER A 282 4.90 14.76 4.78
CA SER A 282 4.04 14.69 3.59
C SER A 282 3.69 13.27 3.14
N MET A 283 4.42 12.25 3.61
CA MET A 283 4.17 10.84 3.27
C MET A 283 3.35 10.13 4.36
N ARG A 284 3.06 10.79 5.49
CA ARG A 284 2.36 10.17 6.61
C ARG A 284 0.94 9.79 6.23
N ALA A 285 0.57 8.56 6.56
CA ALA A 285 -0.75 8.02 6.32
C ALA A 285 -1.71 8.28 7.49
N VAL A 286 -3.00 8.30 7.16
CA VAL A 286 -4.12 8.47 8.10
C VAL A 286 -4.52 7.13 8.70
N VAL A 287 -4.85 7.12 10.00
CA VAL A 287 -5.56 6.02 10.65
C VAL A 287 -6.61 6.61 11.59
N LEU A 288 -7.87 6.23 11.39
CA LEU A 288 -8.99 6.53 12.26
C LEU A 288 -9.72 5.23 12.57
N ALA A 289 -10.17 5.03 13.80
CA ALA A 289 -10.80 3.80 14.20
C ALA A 289 -11.94 4.05 15.19
N GLN A 290 -13.06 3.36 15.01
CA GLN A 290 -14.22 3.42 15.89
C GLN A 290 -14.93 2.08 15.93
N GLY A 291 -15.44 1.68 17.10
CA GLY A 291 -16.20 0.45 17.23
C GLY A 291 -16.39 0.00 18.68
N PRO A 292 -17.16 -1.09 18.89
CA PRO A 292 -17.45 -1.63 20.21
C PRO A 292 -16.20 -2.10 20.96
N ASP A 293 -15.18 -2.60 20.25
CA ASP A 293 -13.98 -3.18 20.86
C ASP A 293 -12.84 -2.16 21.00
N LEU A 294 -13.02 -0.97 20.44
CA LEU A 294 -12.01 0.08 20.38
C LEU A 294 -12.23 1.14 21.48
N ALA A 295 -11.12 1.61 22.05
CA ALA A 295 -11.10 2.70 23.01
C ALA A 295 -11.54 4.01 22.34
N GLN A 296 -12.33 4.80 23.06
CA GLN A 296 -12.89 6.05 22.54
C GLN A 296 -12.07 7.26 23.01
N GLY A 297 -12.01 8.31 22.19
CA GLY A 297 -11.36 9.58 22.54
C GLY A 297 -9.85 9.49 22.72
N LYS A 298 -9.19 8.46 22.19
CA LYS A 298 -7.74 8.28 22.29
C LYS A 298 -7.03 8.76 21.05
N THR A 299 -5.92 9.48 21.27
CA THR A 299 -4.89 9.73 20.27
C THR A 299 -3.66 8.92 20.63
N LEU A 300 -3.17 8.11 19.69
CA LEU A 300 -1.98 7.28 19.91
C LEU A 300 -0.74 7.97 19.35
N PRO A 301 0.47 7.66 19.88
CA PRO A 301 1.72 8.05 19.26
C PRO A 301 1.84 7.54 17.82
N GLY A 302 2.78 8.09 17.05
CA GLY A 302 3.11 7.59 15.72
C GLY A 302 3.58 6.12 15.77
N PHE A 303 3.20 5.35 14.76
CA PHE A 303 3.56 3.94 14.57
C PHE A 303 3.68 3.62 13.08
N ASP A 304 4.28 2.48 12.77
CA ASP A 304 4.51 2.00 11.41
C ASP A 304 3.34 1.14 10.92
N ASN A 305 3.03 1.20 9.62
CA ASN A 305 1.86 0.53 9.05
C ASN A 305 1.84 -1.01 9.21
N VAL A 306 3.00 -1.64 9.42
CA VAL A 306 3.11 -3.08 9.73
C VAL A 306 2.35 -3.46 11.01
N ASP A 307 2.23 -2.55 11.98
CA ASP A 307 1.57 -2.82 13.27
C ASP A 307 0.05 -2.97 13.13
N VAL A 308 -0.53 -2.51 12.01
CA VAL A 308 -1.98 -2.59 11.75
C VAL A 308 -2.45 -4.04 11.66
N TYR A 309 -1.69 -4.92 11.00
CA TYR A 309 -2.10 -6.31 10.79
C TYR A 309 -2.33 -7.06 12.10
N ALA A 310 -1.38 -7.00 13.04
CA ALA A 310 -1.50 -7.66 14.33
C ALA A 310 -2.71 -7.15 15.15
N ARG A 311 -3.10 -5.88 14.96
CA ARG A 311 -4.34 -5.36 15.53
C ARG A 311 -5.57 -5.91 14.81
N MET A 312 -5.55 -5.95 13.49
CA MET A 312 -6.66 -6.41 12.66
C MET A 312 -6.97 -7.89 12.83
N THR A 313 -6.00 -8.75 13.15
CA THR A 313 -6.24 -10.17 13.44
C THR A 313 -6.89 -10.40 14.81
N ARG A 314 -6.57 -9.56 15.79
CA ARG A 314 -7.15 -9.65 17.14
C ARG A 314 -8.65 -9.33 17.19
N LEU A 315 -9.15 -8.43 16.34
CA LEU A 315 -10.56 -8.03 16.31
C LEU A 315 -11.53 -9.18 15.93
N PRO A 316 -11.28 -9.95 14.84
CA PRO A 316 -12.05 -11.16 14.53
C PRO A 316 -11.60 -12.40 15.32
N GLY A 317 -10.56 -12.28 16.16
CA GLY A 317 -10.06 -13.36 17.01
C GLY A 317 -9.32 -14.47 16.25
N ILE A 318 -8.63 -14.13 15.16
CA ILE A 318 -7.82 -15.07 14.37
C ILE A 318 -6.34 -15.02 14.79
N PRO A 319 -5.58 -16.13 14.65
CA PRO A 319 -4.13 -16.10 14.80
C PRO A 319 -3.49 -15.16 13.78
N ALA A 320 -2.45 -14.42 14.19
CA ALA A 320 -1.64 -13.65 13.25
C ALA A 320 -0.58 -14.57 12.63
N ALA A 321 -0.44 -14.55 11.31
CA ALA A 321 0.72 -15.15 10.65
C ALA A 321 2.01 -14.39 11.05
N PRO A 322 3.20 -14.99 10.89
CA PRO A 322 4.47 -14.30 11.09
C PRO A 322 4.54 -12.99 10.28
N ASN A 323 4.84 -11.88 10.96
CA ASN A 323 4.81 -10.54 10.37
C ASN A 323 5.85 -9.62 11.05
N ASP A 324 6.06 -8.43 10.49
CA ASP A 324 7.06 -7.46 10.96
C ASP A 324 6.51 -6.47 12.00
N GLY A 325 5.22 -6.54 12.31
CA GLY A 325 4.55 -5.64 13.24
C GLY A 325 4.80 -6.01 14.70
N ASN A 326 4.86 -4.99 15.56
CA ASN A 326 4.87 -5.17 17.01
C ASN A 326 3.42 -5.26 17.53
N PRO A 327 2.97 -6.43 18.03
CA PRO A 327 1.60 -6.60 18.51
C PRO A 327 1.25 -5.74 19.73
N ALA A 328 2.26 -5.19 20.43
CA ALA A 328 2.08 -4.32 21.58
C ALA A 328 1.73 -2.87 21.17
N THR A 329 2.20 -2.38 20.02
CA THR A 329 2.13 -0.95 19.66
C THR A 329 0.70 -0.41 19.72
N LEU A 330 -0.23 -1.16 19.13
CA LEU A 330 -1.61 -0.74 19.06
C LEU A 330 -2.44 -1.17 20.26
N LEU A 331 -1.92 -1.95 21.24
CA LEU A 331 -2.65 -2.41 22.44
C LEU A 331 -3.54 -1.35 23.09
N PRO A 332 -3.05 -0.12 23.32
CA PRO A 332 -3.85 0.94 23.93
C PRO A 332 -5.11 1.35 23.14
N ALA A 333 -5.21 0.98 21.86
CA ALA A 333 -6.38 1.22 21.01
C ALA A 333 -7.62 0.39 21.39
N LEU A 334 -7.50 -0.67 22.20
CA LEU A 334 -8.65 -1.49 22.59
C LEU A 334 -9.32 -0.97 23.86
N ARG A 335 -10.64 -1.14 23.93
CA ARG A 335 -11.46 -0.79 25.10
C ARG A 335 -11.16 -1.70 26.29
N VAL A 336 -10.99 -2.98 26.02
CA VAL A 336 -10.52 -4.00 26.98
C VAL A 336 -9.30 -4.65 26.34
N PRO A 337 -8.10 -4.57 26.95
CA PRO A 337 -7.01 -5.43 26.52
C PRO A 337 -7.50 -6.88 26.69
N PRO A 338 -7.59 -7.70 25.63
CA PRO A 338 -8.06 -9.07 25.79
C PRO A 338 -7.17 -9.78 26.80
N ALA A 339 -7.78 -10.64 27.63
CA ALA A 339 -7.05 -11.54 28.50
C ALA A 339 -5.94 -12.19 27.68
N ALA A 340 -4.70 -12.13 28.17
CA ALA A 340 -3.53 -12.71 27.51
C ALA A 340 -3.87 -14.15 27.13
N ARG A 341 -4.09 -14.42 25.84
CA ARG A 341 -4.15 -15.80 25.36
C ARG A 341 -2.70 -16.27 25.28
N PRO A 342 -2.39 -17.49 25.78
CA PRO A 342 -1.04 -18.03 25.68
C PRO A 342 -0.60 -18.03 24.21
N GLU A 343 0.64 -17.61 23.99
CA GLU A 343 1.33 -17.68 22.70
C GLU A 343 1.49 -19.12 22.20
#